data_AF-A0A0A8E519-F1
#
_entry.id   AF-A0A0A8E519-F1
#
_cell.length_a   1.000
_cell.length_b   1.000
_cell.length_c   1.000
_cell.angle_alpha   90.00
_cell.angle_beta   90.00
_cell.angle_gamma   90.00
#
_symmetry.space_group_name_H-M   'P 1'
#
loop_
_entity.id
_entity.type
_entity.pdbx_description
1 polymer ?
#
loop_
_entity_poly.entity_id
_entity_poly.type
_entity_poly.pdbx_seq_one_letter_code
_entity_poly.pdbx_strand_id
1 'polypeptide(L)'
;MDILIARPYDDAKQLAELFEASGLSVGILPSIKIVHKKINLKIENFTDFAFTSKYAVESLFRQYLPATFVDKSIYSVGATTANYLRNFSLNAKYPNEYNSRELFKLISEQSLSDRKFAIFSGVDGNDYLEKEINKHTICQKFETYERAFESKEFLHTKYLKLWRGKQPKFVITTSIDVFKSLNRIFEKIPAPNDSIVTITSTKMLKFVYSQGFYKTLELENPSNEHICAKILQHIEANDYVSREK
;
A
#
# COMPACT_ATOMS: atom_id res chain seq x y z
N MET A 1 3.10 12.14 -21.30
CA MET A 1 2.63 11.43 -20.09
C MET A 1 2.64 9.98 -20.47
N ASP A 2 3.47 9.17 -19.82
CA ASP A 2 3.67 7.77 -20.21
C ASP A 2 3.39 6.82 -19.04
N ILE A 3 3.18 7.38 -17.86
CA ILE A 3 2.99 6.65 -16.60
C ILE A 3 1.65 7.07 -16.01
N LEU A 4 0.81 6.08 -15.69
CA LEU A 4 -0.41 6.23 -14.92
C LEU A 4 -0.19 5.70 -13.50
N ILE A 5 -0.43 6.51 -12.48
CA ILE A 5 -0.33 6.12 -11.07
C ILE A 5 -1.74 5.97 -10.50
N ALA A 6 -2.15 4.73 -10.21
CA ALA A 6 -3.52 4.41 -9.78
C ALA A 6 -3.70 4.27 -8.26
N ARG A 7 -2.64 4.51 -7.49
CA ARG A 7 -2.60 4.33 -6.03
C ARG A 7 -3.43 5.39 -5.28
N PRO A 8 -3.72 5.21 -3.97
CA PRO A 8 -4.31 6.28 -3.16
C PRO A 8 -3.60 7.62 -3.36
N TYR A 9 -4.34 8.73 -3.27
CA TYR A 9 -3.87 10.03 -3.73
C TYR A 9 -2.53 10.47 -3.13
N ASP A 10 -2.36 10.36 -1.81
CA ASP A 10 -1.13 10.82 -1.14
C ASP A 10 0.09 9.99 -1.58
N ASP A 11 -0.08 8.68 -1.75
CA ASP A 11 0.95 7.79 -2.31
C ASP A 11 1.28 8.14 -3.74
N ALA A 12 0.24 8.39 -4.54
CA ALA A 12 0.39 8.70 -5.95
C ALA A 12 1.10 10.04 -6.15
N LYS A 13 0.80 11.02 -5.30
CA LYS A 13 1.43 12.34 -5.31
C LYS A 13 2.92 12.27 -4.97
N GLN A 14 3.27 11.61 -3.87
CA GLN A 14 4.69 11.45 -3.49
C GLN A 14 5.49 10.68 -4.56
N LEU A 15 4.90 9.64 -5.15
CA LEU A 15 5.54 8.92 -6.25
C LEU A 15 5.67 9.79 -7.51
N ALA A 16 4.67 10.62 -7.80
CA ALA A 16 4.72 11.54 -8.93
C ALA A 16 5.87 12.55 -8.77
N GLU A 17 6.07 13.11 -7.58
CA GLU A 17 7.17 14.04 -7.28
C GLU A 17 8.54 13.41 -7.57
N LEU A 18 8.73 12.12 -7.26
CA LEU A 18 9.98 11.39 -7.60
C LEU A 18 10.20 11.24 -9.11
N PHE A 19 9.13 10.95 -9.86
CA PHE A 19 9.22 10.85 -11.32
C PHE A 19 9.44 12.20 -11.99
N GLU A 20 8.76 13.25 -11.51
CA GLU A 20 8.92 14.61 -12.01
C GLU A 20 10.33 15.15 -11.75
N ALA A 21 10.91 14.86 -10.58
CA ALA A 21 12.32 15.15 -10.29
C ALA A 21 13.29 14.41 -11.24
N SER A 22 12.85 13.30 -11.84
CA SER A 22 13.59 12.54 -12.86
C SER A 22 13.24 12.94 -14.30
N GLY A 23 12.48 14.03 -14.50
CA GLY A 23 12.09 14.54 -15.81
C GLY A 23 10.96 13.78 -16.52
N LEU A 24 10.27 12.87 -15.82
CA LEU A 24 9.19 12.06 -16.40
C LEU A 24 7.80 12.69 -16.16
N SER A 25 6.94 12.60 -17.19
CA SER A 25 5.57 13.09 -17.13
C SER A 25 4.60 11.97 -16.68
N VAL A 26 3.87 12.23 -15.59
CA VAL A 26 3.04 11.23 -14.90
C VAL A 26 1.60 11.69 -14.67
N GLY A 27 0.66 10.76 -14.83
CA GLY A 27 -0.76 10.97 -14.58
C GLY A 27 -1.21 10.35 -13.28
N ILE A 28 -1.76 11.14 -12.38
CA ILE A 28 -2.34 10.65 -11.13
C ILE A 28 -3.82 10.37 -11.34
N LEU A 29 -4.23 9.11 -11.14
CA LEU A 29 -5.63 8.67 -11.20
C LEU A 29 -5.89 7.72 -10.03
N PRO A 30 -6.06 8.22 -8.79
CA PRO A 30 -6.27 7.36 -7.65
C PRO A 30 -7.51 6.51 -7.90
N SER A 31 -7.38 5.19 -7.86
CA SER A 31 -8.51 4.29 -8.12
C SER A 31 -9.24 3.90 -6.85
N ILE A 32 -8.61 4.12 -5.69
CA ILE A 32 -9.18 3.87 -4.37
C ILE A 32 -8.94 5.06 -3.44
N LYS A 33 -9.83 5.21 -2.47
CA LYS A 33 -9.76 6.15 -1.36
C LYS A 33 -9.48 5.41 -0.06
N ILE A 34 -8.76 6.07 0.84
CA ILE A 34 -8.62 5.65 2.23
C ILE A 34 -9.62 6.45 3.05
N VAL A 35 -10.56 5.75 3.68
CA VAL A 35 -11.58 6.35 4.53
C VAL A 35 -11.22 6.02 5.98
N HIS A 36 -10.86 7.04 6.75
CA HIS A 36 -10.48 6.89 8.14
C HIS A 36 -11.73 6.70 9.03
N LYS A 37 -11.68 5.70 9.92
CA LYS A 37 -12.76 5.33 10.85
C LYS A 37 -12.36 5.70 12.27
N LYS A 38 -13.32 6.25 13.01
CA LYS A 38 -13.12 6.53 14.42
C LYS A 38 -13.16 5.26 15.24
N ILE A 39 -12.27 5.14 16.23
CA ILE A 39 -12.34 4.10 17.25
C ILE A 39 -12.79 4.74 18.57
N ASN A 40 -13.94 4.32 19.07
CA ASN A 40 -14.54 4.90 20.29
C ASN A 40 -14.14 4.08 21.52
N LEU A 41 -12.85 3.88 21.77
CA LEU A 41 -12.35 3.04 22.87
C LEU A 41 -11.03 3.56 23.45
N LYS A 42 -10.89 3.41 24.76
CA LYS A 42 -9.67 3.72 25.53
C LYS A 42 -8.56 2.72 25.19
N ILE A 43 -7.47 3.21 24.63
CA ILE A 43 -6.32 2.39 24.22
C ILE A 43 -5.16 2.45 25.24
N GLU A 44 -5.29 3.23 26.31
CA GLU A 44 -4.22 3.50 27.28
C GLU A 44 -3.81 2.26 28.07
N ASN A 45 -4.74 1.31 28.23
CA ASN A 45 -4.56 0.06 28.96
C ASN A 45 -3.74 -1.00 28.19
N PHE A 46 -3.44 -0.77 26.91
CA PHE A 46 -2.57 -1.64 26.14
C PHE A 46 -1.10 -1.29 26.38
N THR A 47 -0.25 -2.31 26.42
CA THR A 47 1.20 -2.18 26.57
C THR A 47 1.90 -2.23 25.22
N ASP A 48 1.27 -2.88 24.24
CA ASP A 48 1.85 -3.21 22.94
C ASP A 48 0.91 -2.82 21.81
N PHE A 49 1.45 -2.20 20.76
CA PHE A 49 0.69 -1.65 19.64
C PHE A 49 1.28 -2.16 18.34
N ALA A 50 0.48 -2.87 17.54
CA ALA A 50 0.90 -3.41 16.26
C ALA A 50 0.15 -2.74 15.10
N PHE A 51 0.90 -2.26 14.10
CA PHE A 51 0.34 -1.59 12.93
C PHE A 51 0.53 -2.45 11.67
N THR A 52 -0.57 -2.77 10.99
CA THR A 52 -0.51 -3.60 9.78
C THR A 52 -0.25 -2.80 8.50
N SER A 53 -0.34 -1.47 8.56
CA SER A 53 -0.08 -0.58 7.42
C SER A 53 0.17 0.86 7.89
N LYS A 54 0.74 1.69 7.01
CA LYS A 54 0.84 3.13 7.26
C LYS A 54 -0.51 3.83 7.43
N TYR A 55 -1.54 3.36 6.72
CA TYR A 55 -2.88 3.93 6.83
C TYR A 55 -3.52 3.66 8.20
N ALA A 56 -3.15 2.56 8.86
CA ALA A 56 -3.54 2.33 10.25
C ALA A 56 -2.89 3.34 11.20
N VAL A 57 -1.60 3.66 10.97
CA VAL A 57 -0.88 4.69 11.74
C VAL A 57 -1.53 6.06 11.54
N GLU A 58 -1.72 6.48 10.28
CA GLU A 58 -2.37 7.74 9.92
C GLU A 58 -3.74 7.86 10.55
N SER A 59 -4.55 6.80 10.44
CA SER A 59 -5.91 6.83 10.96
C SER A 59 -5.97 6.91 12.48
N LEU A 60 -5.05 6.24 13.17
CA LEU A 60 -4.95 6.31 14.62
C LEU A 60 -4.47 7.70 15.08
N PHE A 61 -3.44 8.26 14.44
CA PHE A 61 -2.85 9.53 14.87
C PHE A 61 -3.67 10.76 14.47
N ARG A 62 -4.71 10.60 13.65
CA ARG A 62 -5.79 11.59 13.52
C ARG A 62 -6.65 11.73 14.77
N GLN A 63 -6.58 10.77 15.69
CA GLN A 63 -7.45 10.66 16.86
C GLN A 63 -6.67 10.68 18.18
N TYR A 64 -5.43 10.20 18.17
CA TYR A 64 -4.57 10.11 19.35
C TYR A 64 -3.23 10.81 19.09
N LEU A 65 -2.71 11.50 20.10
CA LEU A 65 -1.38 12.11 20.02
C LEU A 65 -0.30 11.01 20.00
N PRO A 66 0.69 11.08 19.09
CA PRO A 66 1.78 10.11 19.06
C PRO A 66 2.56 10.00 20.39
N ALA A 67 2.60 11.07 21.19
CA ALA A 67 3.21 11.10 22.51
C ALA A 67 2.61 10.05 23.48
N THR A 68 1.35 9.65 23.28
CA THR A 68 0.70 8.59 24.08
C THR A 68 1.36 7.21 23.94
N PHE A 69 2.20 7.03 22.93
CA PHE A 69 2.78 5.73 22.56
C PHE A 69 4.29 5.62 22.83
N VAL A 70 4.94 6.67 23.34
CA VAL A 70 6.42 6.73 23.46
C VAL A 70 6.97 5.66 24.41
N ASP A 71 6.27 5.39 25.52
CA ASP A 71 6.67 4.39 26.51
C ASP A 71 6.07 3.00 26.23
N LYS A 72 5.52 2.78 25.03
CA LYS A 72 4.84 1.56 24.64
C LYS A 72 5.69 0.76 23.66
N SER A 73 5.49 -0.55 23.64
CA SER A 73 6.12 -1.41 22.65
C SER A 73 5.40 -1.29 21.31
N ILE A 74 6.12 -0.85 20.29
CA ILE A 74 5.56 -0.64 18.94
C ILE A 74 6.04 -1.72 17.98
N TYR A 75 5.09 -2.24 17.22
CA TYR A 75 5.29 -3.29 16.22
C TYR A 75 4.71 -2.87 14.88
N SER A 76 5.29 -3.35 13.79
CA SER A 76 4.71 -3.20 12.47
C SER A 76 4.96 -4.42 11.59
N VAL A 77 4.08 -4.64 10.61
CA VAL A 77 4.17 -5.81 9.71
C VAL A 77 5.37 -5.72 8.75
N GLY A 78 5.96 -4.53 8.55
CA GLY A 78 7.12 -4.40 7.67
C GLY A 78 7.77 -3.02 7.71
N ALA A 79 8.94 -2.94 7.08
CA ALA A 79 9.85 -1.80 7.14
C ALA A 79 9.22 -0.46 6.71
N THR A 80 8.34 -0.45 5.70
CA THR A 80 7.68 0.78 5.22
C THR A 80 6.82 1.42 6.31
N THR A 81 6.07 0.62 7.07
CA THR A 81 5.25 1.11 8.18
C THR A 81 6.14 1.55 9.35
N ALA A 82 7.22 0.80 9.64
CA ALA A 82 8.18 1.19 10.67
C ALA A 82 8.85 2.53 10.37
N ASN A 83 9.28 2.76 9.12
CA ASN A 83 9.86 4.02 8.68
C ASN A 83 8.85 5.17 8.80
N TYR A 84 7.58 4.93 8.49
CA TYR A 84 6.53 5.94 8.68
C TYR A 84 6.33 6.31 10.16
N LEU A 85 6.38 5.32 11.07
CA LEU A 85 6.30 5.54 12.53
C LEU A 85 7.48 6.37 13.07
N ARG A 86 8.67 6.27 12.47
CA ARG A 86 9.83 7.09 12.86
C ARG A 86 9.60 8.59 12.68
N ASN A 87 8.75 9.01 11.75
CA ASN A 87 8.37 10.42 11.60
C ASN A 87 7.66 10.97 12.85
N PHE A 88 7.17 10.09 13.72
CA PHE A 88 6.54 10.42 14.99
C PHE A 88 7.42 10.07 16.21
N SER A 89 8.71 9.85 16.00
CA SER A 89 9.67 9.40 17.03
C SER A 89 9.30 8.05 17.68
N LEU A 90 8.58 7.19 16.96
CA LEU A 90 8.21 5.86 17.42
C LEU A 90 9.03 4.79 16.69
N ASN A 91 9.80 4.00 17.46
CA ASN A 91 10.61 2.93 16.93
C ASN A 91 9.83 1.60 16.95
N ALA A 92 9.38 1.17 15.77
CA ALA A 92 8.67 -0.10 15.63
C ALA A 92 9.63 -1.28 15.37
N LYS A 93 9.40 -2.40 16.05
CA LYS A 93 9.99 -3.70 15.69
C LYS A 93 9.20 -4.31 14.52
N TYR A 94 9.88 -4.95 13.57
CA TYR A 94 9.26 -5.58 12.41
C TYR A 94 10.07 -6.80 11.93
N PRO A 95 9.42 -7.81 11.33
CA PRO A 95 10.12 -8.99 10.79
C PRO A 95 10.83 -8.68 9.46
N ASN A 96 11.82 -9.50 9.12
CA ASN A 96 12.48 -9.44 7.81
C ASN A 96 11.52 -9.77 6.66
N GLU A 97 10.62 -10.74 6.89
CA GLU A 97 9.57 -11.13 5.96
C GLU A 97 8.25 -10.43 6.33
N TYR A 98 7.68 -9.66 5.40
CA TYR A 98 6.59 -8.72 5.71
C TYR A 98 5.20 -9.37 5.77
N ASN A 99 4.95 -10.17 6.79
CA ASN A 99 3.64 -10.79 7.01
C ASN A 99 3.31 -11.01 8.50
N SER A 100 2.02 -11.21 8.79
CA SER A 100 1.51 -11.39 10.15
C SER A 100 2.07 -12.60 10.89
N ARG A 101 2.52 -13.66 10.19
CA ARG A 101 3.10 -14.85 10.81
C ARG A 101 4.48 -14.58 11.35
N GLU A 102 5.31 -13.91 10.55
CA GLU A 102 6.67 -13.56 10.94
C GLU A 102 6.67 -12.47 12.03
N LEU A 103 5.70 -11.55 11.98
CA LEU A 103 5.51 -10.61 13.08
C LEU A 103 5.11 -11.31 14.38
N PHE A 104 4.26 -12.34 14.32
CA PHE A 104 3.91 -13.12 15.52
C PHE A 104 5.12 -13.86 16.09
N LYS A 105 5.96 -14.47 15.26
CA LYS A 105 7.21 -15.11 15.71
C LYS A 105 8.08 -14.13 16.49
N LEU A 106 8.32 -12.94 15.92
CA LEU A 106 9.11 -11.89 16.55
C LEU A 106 8.49 -11.41 17.88
N ILE A 107 7.15 -11.31 17.96
CA ILE A 107 6.46 -10.92 19.20
C ILE A 107 6.62 -12.01 20.28
N SER A 108 6.53 -13.27 19.88
CA SER A 108 6.55 -14.45 20.76
C SER A 108 7.94 -14.87 21.24
N GLU A 109 9.01 -14.23 20.76
CA GLU A 109 10.37 -14.38 21.32
C GLU A 109 10.46 -13.87 22.77
N GLN A 110 9.49 -13.06 23.20
CA GLN A 110 9.40 -12.51 24.55
C GLN A 110 8.16 -13.06 25.25
N SER A 111 8.18 -13.11 26.59
CA SER A 111 6.98 -13.50 27.36
C SER A 111 5.80 -12.56 27.04
N LEU A 112 4.60 -13.15 26.95
CA LEU A 112 3.35 -12.45 26.64
C LEU A 112 2.42 -12.30 27.85
N SER A 113 2.72 -12.93 28.99
CA SER A 113 1.81 -13.09 30.15
C SER A 113 1.25 -11.79 30.70
N ASP A 114 2.04 -10.72 30.74
CA ASP A 114 1.67 -9.43 31.36
C ASP A 114 1.42 -8.32 30.34
N ARG A 115 1.33 -8.69 29.05
CA ARG A 115 1.25 -7.76 27.93
C ARG A 115 -0.17 -7.71 27.39
N LYS A 116 -0.64 -6.54 26.97
CA LYS A 116 -1.94 -6.35 26.33
C LYS A 116 -1.72 -5.69 24.98
N PHE A 117 -2.24 -6.31 23.93
CA PHE A 117 -2.00 -5.90 22.55
C PHE A 117 -3.20 -5.18 21.94
N ALA A 118 -2.92 -4.06 21.27
CA ALA A 118 -3.82 -3.42 20.33
C ALA A 118 -3.27 -3.55 18.90
N ILE A 119 -4.05 -4.13 17.99
CA ILE A 119 -3.69 -4.26 16.57
C ILE A 119 -4.51 -3.26 15.76
N PHE A 120 -3.86 -2.40 14.99
CA PHE A 120 -4.54 -1.44 14.12
C PHE A 120 -4.41 -1.87 12.66
N SER A 121 -5.55 -2.05 12.01
CA SER A 121 -5.62 -2.50 10.62
C SER A 121 -6.70 -1.77 9.83
N GLY A 122 -6.75 -2.08 8.53
CA GLY A 122 -7.92 -1.80 7.71
C GLY A 122 -9.06 -2.79 8.00
N VAL A 123 -10.28 -2.43 7.61
CA VAL A 123 -11.44 -3.32 7.55
C VAL A 123 -11.12 -4.55 6.72
N ASP A 124 -11.57 -5.73 7.18
CA ASP A 124 -11.30 -7.03 6.57
C ASP A 124 -9.80 -7.40 6.50
N GLY A 125 -8.98 -6.75 7.32
CA GLY A 125 -7.57 -7.12 7.48
C GLY A 125 -7.44 -8.56 8.02
N ASN A 126 -6.29 -9.19 7.76
CA ASN A 126 -5.98 -10.54 8.26
C ASN A 126 -6.13 -10.61 9.80
N ASP A 127 -6.85 -11.61 10.31
CA ASP A 127 -7.13 -11.83 11.73
C ASP A 127 -6.13 -12.78 12.43
N TYR A 128 -5.17 -13.34 11.68
CA TYR A 128 -4.19 -14.30 12.19
C TYR A 128 -3.44 -13.77 13.42
N LEU A 129 -2.92 -12.54 13.35
CA LEU A 129 -2.11 -11.98 14.43
C LEU A 129 -2.92 -11.84 15.73
N GLU A 130 -4.16 -11.39 15.63
CA GLU A 130 -5.08 -11.28 16.78
C GLU A 130 -5.38 -12.66 17.37
N LYS A 131 -5.71 -13.63 16.50
CA LYS A 131 -6.02 -15.00 16.91
C LYS A 131 -4.85 -15.67 17.61
N GLU A 132 -3.62 -15.51 17.11
CA GLU A 132 -2.45 -16.13 17.71
C GLU A 132 -2.06 -15.46 19.04
N ILE A 133 -2.08 -14.13 19.15
CA ILE A 133 -1.76 -13.45 20.41
C ILE A 133 -2.82 -13.76 21.48
N ASN A 134 -4.10 -13.84 21.11
CA ASN A 134 -5.19 -14.17 22.03
C ASN A 134 -5.10 -15.57 22.65
N LYS A 135 -4.24 -16.46 22.14
CA LYS A 135 -3.93 -17.75 22.79
C LYS A 135 -3.07 -17.59 24.04
N HIS A 136 -2.40 -16.45 24.20
CA HIS A 136 -1.41 -16.21 25.25
C HIS A 136 -1.76 -15.03 26.16
N THR A 137 -2.42 -14.00 25.64
CA THR A 137 -2.80 -12.80 26.41
C THR A 137 -3.92 -12.01 25.74
N ILE A 138 -4.39 -10.92 26.36
CA ILE A 138 -5.41 -10.03 25.81
C ILE A 138 -4.88 -9.34 24.55
N CYS A 139 -5.57 -9.55 23.44
CA CYS A 139 -5.35 -8.84 22.19
C CYS A 139 -6.67 -8.35 21.60
N GLN A 140 -6.70 -7.08 21.21
CA GLN A 140 -7.85 -6.48 20.53
C GLN A 140 -7.44 -5.86 19.21
N LYS A 141 -8.14 -6.22 18.13
CA LYS A 141 -8.00 -5.58 16.83
C LYS A 141 -8.96 -4.39 16.69
N PHE A 142 -8.44 -3.33 16.08
CA PHE A 142 -9.12 -2.07 15.78
C PHE A 142 -9.05 -1.78 14.29
N GLU A 143 -10.21 -1.80 13.64
CA GLU A 143 -10.34 -1.43 12.23
C GLU A 143 -10.44 0.09 12.11
N THR A 144 -9.30 0.73 11.82
CA THR A 144 -9.18 2.18 11.85
C THR A 144 -9.39 2.82 10.49
N TYR A 145 -9.38 2.08 9.39
CA TYR A 145 -9.66 2.63 8.07
C TYR A 145 -10.29 1.59 7.16
N GLU A 146 -10.89 2.03 6.06
CA GLU A 146 -11.35 1.17 4.99
C GLU A 146 -10.89 1.69 3.64
N ARG A 147 -10.83 0.77 2.66
CA ARG A 147 -10.49 1.09 1.28
C ARG A 147 -11.79 1.15 0.49
N ALA A 148 -12.11 2.34 -0.02
CA ALA A 148 -13.29 2.54 -0.86
C ALA A 148 -12.87 2.70 -2.31
N PHE A 149 -13.59 2.07 -3.25
CA PHE A 149 -13.33 2.29 -4.66
C PHE A 149 -13.80 3.69 -5.06
N GLU A 150 -13.06 4.35 -5.94
CA GLU A 150 -13.58 5.52 -6.62
C GLU A 150 -14.76 5.16 -7.53
N SER A 151 -15.61 6.15 -7.80
CA SER A 151 -16.74 5.95 -8.72
C SER A 151 -16.24 5.69 -10.14
N LYS A 152 -16.96 4.84 -10.88
CA LYS A 152 -16.58 4.52 -12.27
C LYS A 152 -16.59 5.80 -13.13
N GLU A 153 -17.52 6.70 -12.87
CA GLU A 153 -17.72 7.97 -13.57
C GLU A 153 -16.54 8.92 -13.34
N PHE A 154 -16.05 9.03 -12.09
CA PHE A 154 -14.88 9.83 -11.77
C PHE A 154 -13.64 9.28 -12.50
N LEU A 155 -13.40 7.98 -12.39
CA LEU A 155 -12.24 7.33 -13.01
C LEU A 155 -12.25 7.46 -14.53
N HIS A 156 -13.39 7.17 -15.15
CA HIS A 156 -13.58 7.27 -16.60
C HIS A 156 -13.32 8.69 -17.10
N THR A 157 -13.97 9.69 -16.49
CA THR A 157 -13.83 11.10 -16.89
C THR A 157 -12.40 11.58 -16.77
N LYS A 158 -11.73 11.26 -15.65
CA LYS A 158 -10.35 11.65 -15.40
C LYS A 158 -9.38 10.93 -16.33
N TYR A 159 -9.56 9.63 -16.58
CA TYR A 159 -8.74 8.85 -17.50
C TYR A 159 -8.78 9.44 -18.91
N LEU A 160 -9.98 9.69 -19.46
CA LEU A 160 -10.13 10.28 -20.79
C LEU A 160 -9.50 11.67 -20.88
N LYS A 161 -9.60 12.48 -19.82
CA LYS A 161 -8.97 13.81 -19.76
C LYS A 161 -7.43 13.73 -19.77
N LEU A 162 -6.86 12.78 -19.02
CA LEU A 162 -5.41 12.60 -18.92
C LEU A 162 -4.81 12.12 -20.25
N TRP A 163 -5.49 11.19 -20.93
CA TRP A 163 -4.89 10.47 -22.04
C TRP A 163 -5.38 10.91 -23.42
N ARG A 164 -6.55 11.53 -23.54
CA ARG A 164 -7.09 12.10 -24.80
C ARG A 164 -6.95 11.17 -26.02
N GLY A 165 -7.26 9.88 -25.83
CA GLY A 165 -7.16 8.86 -26.88
C GLY A 165 -5.78 8.18 -27.01
N LYS A 166 -4.76 8.66 -26.32
CA LYS A 166 -3.49 7.93 -26.12
C LYS A 166 -3.64 6.89 -25.01
N GLN A 167 -2.61 6.07 -24.79
CA GLN A 167 -2.56 5.09 -23.72
C GLN A 167 -1.26 5.24 -22.93
N PRO A 168 -1.27 4.95 -21.61
CA PRO A 168 -0.05 4.86 -20.84
C PRO A 168 0.88 3.77 -21.37
N LYS A 169 2.19 3.97 -21.24
CA LYS A 169 3.19 2.90 -21.36
C LYS A 169 3.26 2.08 -20.06
N PHE A 170 3.09 2.73 -18.91
CA PHE A 170 3.09 2.10 -17.59
C PHE A 170 1.81 2.38 -16.82
N VAL A 171 1.26 1.35 -16.17
CA VAL A 171 0.15 1.46 -15.23
C VAL A 171 0.61 0.95 -13.87
N ILE A 172 0.82 1.89 -12.94
CA ILE A 172 1.33 1.60 -11.61
C ILE A 172 0.18 1.26 -10.68
N THR A 173 0.11 -0.02 -10.32
CA THR A 173 -0.79 -0.57 -9.31
C THR A 173 0.00 -1.36 -8.26
N THR A 174 -0.42 -1.28 -7.00
CA THR A 174 0.30 -1.93 -5.88
C THR A 174 -0.52 -3.02 -5.19
N SER A 175 -1.75 -3.25 -5.64
CA SER A 175 -2.62 -4.30 -5.13
C SER A 175 -3.68 -4.69 -6.15
N ILE A 176 -4.26 -5.88 -5.94
CA ILE A 176 -5.40 -6.37 -6.71
C ILE A 176 -6.58 -5.38 -6.64
N ASP A 177 -6.84 -4.77 -5.49
CA ASP A 177 -7.98 -3.85 -5.32
C ASP A 177 -7.79 -2.54 -6.10
N VAL A 178 -6.56 -2.00 -6.11
CA VAL A 178 -6.20 -0.84 -6.94
C VAL A 178 -6.44 -1.15 -8.42
N PHE A 179 -5.96 -2.31 -8.88
CA PHE A 179 -6.12 -2.72 -10.28
C PHE A 179 -7.59 -3.01 -10.62
N LYS A 180 -8.33 -3.75 -9.77
CA LYS A 180 -9.77 -4.00 -9.92
C LYS A 180 -10.56 -2.71 -10.05
N SER A 181 -10.29 -1.73 -9.19
CA SER A 181 -11.01 -0.47 -9.21
C SER A 181 -10.78 0.30 -10.51
N LEU A 182 -9.53 0.36 -10.98
CA LEU A 182 -9.18 0.95 -12.27
C LEU A 182 -9.82 0.19 -13.44
N ASN A 183 -9.69 -1.14 -13.48
CA ASN A 183 -10.09 -1.97 -14.61
C ASN A 183 -11.59 -1.87 -14.96
N ARG A 184 -12.42 -1.52 -13.97
CA ARG A 184 -13.86 -1.27 -14.14
C ARG A 184 -14.20 -0.25 -15.21
N ILE A 185 -13.30 0.68 -15.54
CA ILE A 185 -13.56 1.68 -16.59
C ILE A 185 -13.35 1.12 -18.00
N PHE A 186 -12.50 0.10 -18.15
CA PHE A 186 -12.17 -0.51 -19.43
C PHE A 186 -13.25 -1.50 -19.92
N GLU A 187 -14.33 -1.68 -19.15
CA GLU A 187 -15.57 -2.30 -19.63
C GLU A 187 -16.25 -1.45 -20.71
N LYS A 188 -16.01 -0.13 -20.73
CA LYS A 188 -16.68 0.83 -21.62
C LYS A 188 -15.74 1.52 -22.62
N ILE A 189 -14.44 1.44 -22.41
CA ILE A 189 -13.41 2.05 -23.27
C ILE A 189 -12.28 1.05 -23.54
N PRO A 190 -11.54 1.17 -24.64
CA PRO A 190 -10.41 0.28 -24.91
C PRO A 190 -9.41 0.26 -23.75
N ALA A 191 -9.14 -0.94 -23.24
CA ALA A 191 -8.11 -1.18 -22.23
C ALA A 191 -6.71 -0.91 -22.81
N PRO A 192 -5.77 -0.36 -22.04
CA PRO A 192 -4.40 -0.18 -22.48
C PRO A 192 -3.60 -1.47 -22.31
N ASN A 193 -3.99 -2.53 -23.04
CA ASN A 193 -3.44 -3.89 -22.91
C ASN A 193 -1.94 -3.98 -23.22
N ASP A 194 -1.42 -3.01 -23.98
CA ASP A 194 0.01 -2.90 -24.29
C ASP A 194 0.84 -2.21 -23.20
N SER A 195 0.21 -1.65 -22.17
CA SER A 195 0.90 -1.09 -21.02
C SER A 195 1.59 -2.17 -20.19
N ILE A 196 2.71 -1.81 -19.58
CA ILE A 196 3.34 -2.57 -18.51
C ILE A 196 2.60 -2.27 -17.21
N VAL A 197 1.96 -3.28 -16.62
CA VAL A 197 1.26 -3.16 -15.33
C VAL A 197 2.18 -3.61 -14.20
N THR A 198 2.36 -2.78 -13.17
CA THR A 198 3.15 -3.22 -12.01
C THR A 198 2.35 -4.19 -11.14
N ILE A 199 3.01 -5.21 -10.62
CA ILE A 199 2.42 -6.25 -9.75
C ILE A 199 3.26 -6.47 -8.50
N THR A 200 2.64 -6.94 -7.41
CA THR A 200 3.32 -7.17 -6.13
C THR A 200 3.26 -8.62 -5.66
N SER A 201 2.66 -9.52 -6.44
CA SER A 201 2.58 -10.95 -6.10
C SER A 201 2.15 -11.80 -7.30
N THR A 202 2.43 -13.10 -7.25
CA THR A 202 1.93 -14.09 -8.21
C THR A 202 0.40 -14.15 -8.25
N LYS A 203 -0.28 -13.92 -7.12
CA LYS A 203 -1.76 -13.84 -7.08
C LYS A 203 -2.26 -12.67 -7.93
N MET A 204 -1.59 -11.53 -7.84
CA MET A 204 -1.91 -10.35 -8.64
C MET A 204 -1.57 -10.57 -10.12
N LEU A 205 -0.42 -11.17 -10.44
CA LEU A 205 -0.04 -11.56 -11.81
C LEU A 205 -1.16 -12.35 -12.50
N LYS A 206 -1.61 -13.45 -11.88
CA LYS A 206 -2.68 -14.30 -12.42
C LYS A 206 -3.97 -13.52 -12.65
N PHE A 207 -4.31 -12.60 -11.76
CA PHE A 207 -5.49 -11.76 -11.90
C PHE A 207 -5.35 -10.75 -13.05
N VAL A 208 -4.21 -10.05 -13.15
CA VAL A 208 -3.94 -9.07 -14.21
C VAL A 208 -3.93 -9.75 -15.59
N TYR A 209 -3.33 -10.93 -15.70
CA TYR A 209 -3.32 -11.73 -16.93
C TYR A 209 -4.72 -12.17 -17.35
N SER A 210 -5.59 -12.54 -16.40
CA SER A 210 -6.98 -12.90 -16.72
C SER A 210 -7.82 -11.72 -17.21
N GLN A 211 -7.34 -10.48 -17.02
CA GLN A 211 -7.97 -9.26 -17.55
C GLN A 211 -7.37 -8.80 -18.89
N GLY A 212 -6.43 -9.56 -19.50
CA GLY A 212 -5.87 -9.26 -20.82
C GLY A 212 -4.60 -8.41 -20.83
N PHE A 213 -4.01 -8.12 -19.66
CA PHE A 213 -2.76 -7.37 -19.54
C PHE A 213 -1.58 -8.34 -19.37
N TYR A 214 -0.84 -8.61 -20.45
CA TYR A 214 0.22 -9.63 -20.44
C TYR A 214 1.63 -9.08 -20.19
N LYS A 215 1.79 -7.75 -20.22
CA LYS A 215 3.06 -7.08 -19.92
C LYS A 215 3.03 -6.62 -18.46
N THR A 216 3.89 -7.21 -17.62
CA THR A 216 3.95 -6.88 -16.20
C THR A 216 5.36 -6.58 -15.72
N LEU A 217 5.46 -5.80 -14.65
CA LEU A 217 6.71 -5.54 -13.93
C LEU A 217 6.51 -5.88 -12.46
N GLU A 218 7.30 -6.81 -11.95
CA GLU A 218 7.24 -7.20 -10.55
C GLU A 218 7.94 -6.17 -9.65
N LEU A 219 7.25 -5.86 -8.53
CA LEU A 219 7.71 -4.98 -7.48
C LEU A 219 7.86 -5.80 -6.20
N GLU A 220 9.11 -5.98 -5.78
CA GLU A 220 9.48 -6.67 -4.54
C GLU A 220 9.08 -5.85 -3.31
N ASN A 221 9.01 -4.53 -3.44
CA ASN A 221 8.62 -3.59 -2.40
C ASN A 221 7.70 -2.50 -2.98
N PRO A 222 6.53 -2.21 -2.36
CA PRO A 222 5.63 -1.16 -2.83
C PRO A 222 6.00 0.27 -2.38
N SER A 223 7.22 0.52 -1.89
CA SER A 223 7.69 1.87 -1.55
C SER A 223 7.84 2.76 -2.79
N ASN A 224 7.72 4.07 -2.62
CA ASN A 224 7.75 5.01 -3.74
C ASN A 224 9.12 5.03 -4.41
N GLU A 225 10.19 4.98 -3.62
CA GLU A 225 11.57 4.98 -4.07
C GLU A 225 11.87 3.73 -4.90
N HIS A 226 11.43 2.55 -4.43
CA HIS A 226 11.61 1.29 -5.13
C HIS A 226 10.87 1.28 -6.46
N ILE A 227 9.60 1.71 -6.46
CA ILE A 227 8.79 1.80 -7.67
C ILE A 227 9.44 2.74 -8.69
N CYS A 228 9.87 3.92 -8.25
CA CYS A 228 10.51 4.90 -9.12
C CYS A 228 11.79 4.33 -9.74
N ALA A 229 12.69 3.78 -8.92
CA ALA A 229 13.95 3.18 -9.35
C ALA A 229 13.72 2.02 -10.35
N LYS A 230 12.78 1.11 -10.06
CA LYS A 230 12.49 -0.03 -10.93
C LYS A 230 11.97 0.41 -12.30
N ILE A 231 11.11 1.43 -12.34
CA ILE A 231 10.56 1.97 -13.59
C ILE A 231 11.64 2.68 -14.39
N LEU A 232 12.50 3.49 -13.75
CA LEU A 232 13.62 4.17 -14.40
C LEU A 232 14.60 3.17 -15.02
N GLN A 233 15.02 2.14 -14.26
CA GLN A 233 15.87 1.06 -14.75
C GLN A 233 15.26 0.35 -15.97
N HIS A 234 13.94 0.13 -15.95
CA HIS A 234 13.25 -0.49 -17.08
C HIS A 234 13.21 0.42 -18.32
N ILE A 235 13.07 1.74 -18.14
CA ILE A 235 13.11 2.70 -19.26
C ILE A 235 14.52 2.72 -19.86
N GLU A 236 15.56 2.87 -19.03
CA GLU A 236 16.96 2.92 -19.46
C GLU A 236 17.39 1.67 -20.24
N ALA A 237 17.03 0.48 -19.75
CA ALA A 237 17.36 -0.77 -20.42
C ALA A 237 16.73 -0.89 -21.83
N ASN A 238 15.52 -0.38 -22.02
CA ASN A 238 14.86 -0.41 -23.33
C ASN A 238 15.36 0.69 -24.28
N ASP A 239 15.75 1.84 -23.75
CA ASP A 239 16.36 2.92 -24.52
C ASP A 239 17.75 2.54 -25.03
N TYR A 240 18.51 1.74 -24.26
CA TYR A 240 19.79 1.18 -24.70
C TYR A 240 19.62 0.22 -25.89
N VAL A 241 18.69 -0.74 -25.78
CA VAL A 241 18.42 -1.74 -26.84
C VAL A 241 17.89 -1.11 -28.14
N SER A 242 17.25 0.05 -28.06
CA SER A 242 16.74 0.78 -29.24
C SER A 242 17.78 1.69 -29.91
N ARG A 243 18.90 2.00 -29.25
CA ARG A 243 20.03 2.74 -29.84
C ARG A 243 21.06 1.83 -30.53
N GLU A 244 21.09 0.54 -30.21
CA GLU A 244 21.96 -0.45 -30.83
C GLU A 244 21.35 -1.13 -32.08
N LYS A 245 20.14 -0.72 -32.50
CA LYS A 245 19.46 -1.20 -33.72
C LYS A 245 19.35 -0.09 -34.75
#